data_AF-X0QMF6-F1
#
_entry.id   AF-X0QMF6-F1
#
_cell.length_a   1.000
_cell.length_b   1.000
_cell.length_c   1.000
_cell.angle_alpha   90.00
_cell.angle_beta   90.00
_cell.angle_gamma   90.00
#
_symmetry.space_group_name_H-M   'P 1'
#
loop_
_entity.id
_entity.type
_entity.pdbx_description
1 polymer ?
#
loop_
_entity_poly.entity_id
_entity_poly.type
_entity_poly.pdbx_seq_one_letter_code
_entity_poly.pdbx_strand_id
1 'polypeptide(L)'
;MDVQILGQLQHLVIVVMPYYPNGSLASQLTASKHLSLIASQKHHFIMKSVYLIANLHQAGWLHNDIKPSNILLDDSFDSSLSNSEDNSSTMPNLLLTDFALSQSMTMANSQPHPAGTPAYLAPERWQGQKATIQSDIYAFGIMMVEILKGKRPFQVSDNSNEKSKAWAIQHCQQPIPKLSSEYGHYQCIVDKALAKREERRYREMDKILIDLKLLENS
;
A
#
# COMPACT_ATOMS: atom_id res chain seq x y z
N MET A 1 -11.51 -28.99 -0.66
CA MET A 1 -11.32 -30.17 0.24
C MET A 1 -12.35 -30.05 1.34
N ASP A 2 -13.15 -31.07 1.58
CA ASP A 2 -14.16 -31.03 2.63
C ASP A 2 -13.52 -31.41 3.97
N VAL A 3 -13.49 -30.46 4.90
CA VAL A 3 -12.95 -30.67 6.24
C VAL A 3 -14.11 -30.59 7.22
N GLN A 4 -14.23 -31.62 8.06
CA GLN A 4 -15.28 -31.69 9.08
C GLN A 4 -14.75 -31.09 10.38
N ILE A 5 -15.19 -29.87 10.70
CA ILE A 5 -14.90 -29.21 11.98
C ILE A 5 -16.23 -29.09 12.73
N LEU A 6 -16.29 -29.64 13.95
CA LEU A 6 -17.49 -29.61 14.81
C LEU A 6 -18.77 -30.17 14.14
N GLY A 7 -18.63 -31.18 13.28
CA GLY A 7 -19.78 -31.84 12.63
C GLY A 7 -20.40 -31.07 11.45
N GLN A 8 -19.87 -29.90 11.09
CA GLN A 8 -20.28 -29.17 9.89
C GLN A 8 -19.27 -29.37 8.75
N LEU A 9 -19.78 -29.60 7.55
CA LEU A 9 -19.00 -29.60 6.31
C LEU A 9 -18.58 -28.16 6.01
N GLN A 10 -17.29 -27.85 6.18
CA GLN A 10 -16.74 -26.59 5.72
C GLN A 10 -16.06 -26.79 4.37
N HIS A 11 -16.42 -25.95 3.41
CA HIS A 11 -15.79 -25.93 2.10
C HIS A 11 -14.50 -25.14 2.18
N LEU A 12 -13.36 -25.84 2.21
CA LEU A 12 -12.06 -25.19 2.23
C LEU A 12 -11.63 -24.85 0.80
N VAL A 13 -11.53 -23.54 0.52
CA VAL A 13 -10.91 -23.01 -0.69
C VAL A 13 -9.43 -22.76 -0.39
N ILE A 14 -8.55 -23.42 -1.16
CA ILE A 14 -7.10 -23.26 -1.05
C ILE A 14 -6.61 -22.64 -2.35
N VAL A 15 -5.83 -21.57 -2.25
CA VAL A 15 -5.11 -20.98 -3.37
C VAL A 15 -3.64 -21.38 -3.24
N VAL A 16 -3.09 -22.01 -4.28
CA VAL A 16 -1.66 -22.37 -4.36
C VAL A 16 -0.98 -21.39 -5.31
N MET A 17 0.10 -20.75 -4.83
CA MET A 17 0.90 -19.80 -5.60
C MET A 17 2.39 -20.05 -5.33
N PRO A 18 3.29 -19.54 -6.19
CA PRO A 18 4.73 -19.58 -5.91
C PRO A 18 5.07 -19.00 -4.54
N TYR A 19 6.07 -19.59 -3.88
CA TYR A 19 6.62 -19.06 -2.64
C TYR A 19 7.68 -18.00 -2.94
N TYR A 20 7.61 -16.85 -2.26
CA TYR A 20 8.54 -15.74 -2.42
C TYR A 20 9.40 -15.60 -1.15
N PRO A 21 10.66 -16.10 -1.15
CA PRO A 21 11.51 -16.19 0.03
C PRO A 21 11.94 -14.82 0.58
N ASN A 22 11.98 -13.79 -0.26
CA ASN A 22 12.29 -12.41 0.15
C ASN A 22 11.14 -11.72 0.90
N GLY A 23 10.00 -12.40 1.02
CA GLY A 23 8.83 -11.92 1.75
C GLY A 23 8.19 -10.70 1.10
N SER A 24 7.52 -9.91 1.94
CA SER A 24 6.81 -8.69 1.50
C SER A 24 7.60 -7.42 1.77
N LEU A 25 7.19 -6.31 1.17
CA LEU A 25 7.74 -4.99 1.43
C LEU A 25 7.62 -4.61 2.90
N ALA A 26 6.56 -5.06 3.59
CA ALA A 26 6.43 -4.89 5.04
C ALA A 26 7.65 -5.46 5.81
N SER A 27 8.22 -6.57 5.34
CA SER A 27 9.41 -7.18 5.97
C SER A 27 10.68 -6.34 5.82
N GLN A 28 10.71 -5.42 4.85
CA GLN A 28 11.81 -4.48 4.61
C GLN A 28 11.64 -3.17 5.40
N LEU A 29 10.44 -2.91 5.91
CA LEU A 29 10.11 -1.69 6.67
C LEU A 29 10.19 -1.91 8.19
N THR A 30 10.78 -3.01 8.65
CA THR A 30 11.14 -3.18 10.06
C THR A 30 12.21 -2.16 10.46
N ALA A 31 12.24 -1.75 11.73
CA ALA A 31 13.12 -0.67 12.18
C ALA A 31 14.60 -0.87 11.81
N SER A 32 15.12 -2.09 11.90
CA SER A 32 16.52 -2.39 11.55
C SER A 32 16.77 -2.34 10.06
N LYS A 33 15.90 -2.95 9.23
CA LYS A 33 16.09 -3.00 7.78
C LYS A 33 15.81 -1.66 7.10
N HIS A 34 14.81 -0.92 7.57
CA HIS A 34 14.46 0.39 7.02
C HIS A 34 15.62 1.39 7.10
N LEU A 35 16.39 1.35 8.20
CA LEU A 35 17.56 2.19 8.39
C LEU A 35 18.68 1.89 7.38
N SER A 36 18.72 0.67 6.84
CA SER A 36 19.66 0.27 5.79
C SER A 36 19.17 0.62 4.38
N LEU A 37 17.92 1.05 4.21
CA LEU A 37 17.39 1.40 2.89
C LEU A 37 17.89 2.77 2.44
N ILE A 38 18.57 2.80 1.29
CA ILE A 38 19.00 4.05 0.63
C ILE A 38 17.85 4.69 -0.15
N ALA A 39 18.00 5.97 -0.50
CA ALA A 39 16.96 6.76 -1.18
C ALA A 39 16.50 6.13 -2.51
N SER A 40 17.43 5.58 -3.30
CA SER A 40 17.11 4.92 -4.58
C SER A 40 16.27 3.65 -4.40
N GLN A 41 16.55 2.84 -3.36
CA GLN A 41 15.75 1.66 -3.03
C GLN A 41 14.33 2.05 -2.60
N LYS A 42 14.20 3.08 -1.76
CA LYS A 42 12.89 3.63 -1.35
C LYS A 42 12.11 4.13 -2.57
N HIS A 43 12.76 4.88 -3.46
CA HIS A 43 12.16 5.35 -4.71
C HIS A 43 11.70 4.18 -5.59
N HIS A 44 12.56 3.18 -5.78
CA HIS A 44 12.24 1.98 -6.55
C HIS A 44 11.01 1.25 -6.00
N PHE A 45 10.91 1.08 -4.67
CA PHE A 45 9.73 0.47 -4.06
C PHE A 45 8.45 1.26 -4.33
N ILE A 46 8.51 2.59 -4.24
CA ILE A 46 7.37 3.48 -4.52
C ILE A 46 6.97 3.36 -5.99
N MET A 47 7.94 3.45 -6.90
CA MET A 47 7.76 3.37 -8.36
C MET A 47 7.17 2.05 -8.84
N LYS A 48 7.71 0.92 -8.37
CA LYS A 48 7.20 -0.40 -8.74
C LYS A 48 5.81 -0.63 -8.16
N SER A 49 5.56 -0.19 -6.92
CA SER A 49 4.23 -0.33 -6.30
C SER A 49 3.16 0.45 -7.06
N VAL A 50 3.41 1.72 -7.41
CA VAL A 50 2.44 2.51 -8.18
C VAL A 50 2.17 1.91 -9.56
N TYR A 51 3.22 1.38 -10.21
CA TYR A 51 3.10 0.73 -11.51
C TYR A 51 2.20 -0.51 -11.46
N LEU A 52 2.38 -1.37 -10.45
CA LEU A 52 1.54 -2.56 -10.26
C LEU A 52 0.08 -2.20 -10.03
N ILE A 53 -0.19 -1.18 -9.21
CA ILE A 53 -1.55 -0.76 -8.90
C ILE A 53 -2.20 -0.08 -10.12
N ALA A 54 -1.45 0.73 -10.88
CA ALA A 54 -1.93 1.33 -12.11
C ALA A 54 -2.35 0.26 -13.13
N ASN A 55 -1.55 -0.80 -13.31
CA ASN A 55 -1.89 -1.91 -14.20
C ASN A 55 -3.17 -2.63 -13.75
N LEU A 56 -3.36 -2.84 -12.44
CA LEU A 56 -4.60 -3.42 -11.90
C LEU A 56 -5.81 -2.53 -12.22
N HIS A 57 -5.67 -1.21 -12.03
CA HIS A 57 -6.73 -0.24 -12.31
C HIS A 57 -7.08 -0.21 -13.80
N GLN A 58 -6.08 -0.27 -14.68
CA GLN A 58 -6.29 -0.34 -16.14
C GLN A 58 -6.99 -1.65 -16.56
N ALA A 59 -6.75 -2.75 -15.85
CA ALA A 59 -7.49 -4.00 -16.03
C ALA A 59 -8.94 -3.93 -15.51
N GLY A 60 -9.37 -2.79 -14.93
CA GLY A 60 -10.72 -2.56 -14.45
C GLY A 60 -11.00 -3.08 -13.05
N TRP A 61 -9.96 -3.24 -12.21
CA TRP A 61 -10.08 -3.77 -10.86
C TRP A 61 -9.55 -2.80 -9.81
N LEU A 62 -10.23 -2.75 -8.66
CA LEU A 62 -9.73 -2.12 -7.44
C LEU A 62 -9.14 -3.20 -6.53
N HIS A 63 -8.07 -2.88 -5.82
CA HIS A 63 -7.47 -3.81 -4.87
C HIS A 63 -8.18 -3.81 -3.52
N ASN A 64 -8.51 -2.61 -3.00
CA ASN A 64 -9.16 -2.35 -1.71
C ASN A 64 -8.35 -2.71 -0.44
N ASP A 65 -7.12 -3.19 -0.57
CA ASP A 65 -6.24 -3.51 0.57
C ASP A 65 -4.76 -3.26 0.24
N ILE A 66 -4.47 -2.11 -0.38
CA ILE A 66 -3.10 -1.69 -0.68
C ILE A 66 -2.35 -1.42 0.63
N LYS A 67 -1.26 -2.17 0.83
CA LYS A 67 -0.34 -2.04 1.97
C LYS A 67 0.98 -2.77 1.67
N PRO A 68 2.08 -2.47 2.37
CA PRO A 68 3.37 -3.13 2.18
C PRO A 68 3.33 -4.67 2.31
N SER A 69 2.43 -5.24 3.11
CA SER A 69 2.37 -6.71 3.26
C SER A 69 1.83 -7.42 2.01
N ASN A 70 1.14 -6.68 1.14
CA ASN A 70 0.52 -7.19 -0.09
C ASN A 70 1.39 -6.89 -1.32
N ILE A 71 2.62 -6.40 -1.11
CA ILE A 71 3.65 -6.23 -2.13
C ILE A 71 4.75 -7.24 -1.84
N LEU A 72 4.91 -8.27 -2.67
CA LEU A 72 5.95 -9.30 -2.52
C LEU A 72 7.22 -8.89 -3.27
N LEU A 73 8.37 -9.31 -2.75
CA LEU A 73 9.67 -9.17 -3.41
C LEU A 73 9.97 -10.47 -4.17
N ASP A 74 10.18 -10.35 -5.47
CA ASP A 74 10.49 -11.46 -6.36
C ASP A 74 11.97 -11.89 -6.24
N ASP A 75 12.26 -13.13 -6.65
CA ASP A 75 13.48 -13.91 -6.36
C ASP A 75 14.80 -13.33 -6.90
N SER A 76 14.77 -12.28 -7.72
CA SER A 76 15.98 -11.68 -8.28
C SER A 76 16.78 -10.82 -7.29
N PHE A 77 16.38 -10.72 -6.03
CA PHE A 77 16.97 -9.84 -5.03
C PHE A 77 17.59 -10.60 -3.87
N ASP A 78 18.88 -10.41 -3.66
CA ASP A 78 19.53 -10.83 -2.42
C ASP A 78 19.76 -9.60 -1.54
N SER A 79 18.93 -9.48 -0.49
CA SER A 79 19.03 -8.38 0.48
C SER A 79 20.36 -8.36 1.26
N SER A 80 21.12 -9.46 1.26
CA SER A 80 22.43 -9.54 1.93
C SER A 80 23.56 -8.90 1.12
N LEU A 81 23.38 -8.74 -0.20
CA LEU A 81 24.37 -8.13 -1.10
C LEU A 81 24.25 -6.61 -1.20
N SER A 82 23.23 -5.98 -0.59
CA SER A 82 22.99 -4.53 -0.69
C SER A 82 24.00 -3.65 0.07
N ASN A 83 25.00 -4.24 0.71
CA ASN A 83 26.09 -3.54 1.40
C ASN A 83 27.41 -3.51 0.60
N SER A 84 27.44 -4.07 -0.61
CA SER A 84 28.61 -3.96 -1.49
C SER A 84 28.62 -2.61 -2.22
N GLU A 85 29.79 -1.98 -2.31
CA GLU A 85 29.99 -0.63 -2.90
C GLU A 85 29.62 -0.56 -4.39
N ASP A 86 29.36 -1.70 -5.04
CA ASP A 86 28.72 -1.77 -6.34
C ASP A 86 27.20 -1.60 -6.20
N ASN A 87 26.78 -0.35 -6.28
CA ASN A 87 25.37 0.11 -6.38
C ASN A 87 24.59 -0.43 -7.61
N SER A 88 25.14 -1.42 -8.32
CA SER A 88 24.52 -2.16 -9.43
C SER A 88 23.76 -3.41 -8.97
N SER A 89 23.65 -3.66 -7.66
CA SER A 89 22.82 -4.74 -7.12
C SER A 89 21.38 -4.63 -7.63
N THR A 90 20.96 -5.60 -8.44
CA THR A 90 19.65 -5.70 -9.09
C THR A 90 18.52 -5.38 -8.11
N MET A 91 17.85 -4.23 -8.30
CA MET A 91 16.67 -3.89 -7.50
C MET A 91 15.61 -5.00 -7.64
N PRO A 92 14.89 -5.37 -6.57
CA PRO A 92 13.91 -6.45 -6.61
C PRO A 92 12.80 -6.15 -7.61
N ASN A 93 12.37 -7.15 -8.38
CA ASN A 93 11.03 -7.10 -8.95
C ASN A 93 10.00 -7.20 -7.82
N LEU A 94 8.84 -6.57 -8.01
CA LEU A 94 7.75 -6.57 -7.05
C LEU A 94 6.50 -7.20 -7.67
N LEU A 95 5.67 -7.78 -6.82
CA LEU A 95 4.39 -8.37 -7.21
C LEU A 95 3.30 -7.88 -6.26
N LEU A 96 2.13 -7.59 -6.82
CA LEU A 96 0.92 -7.28 -6.05
C LEU A 96 0.18 -8.59 -5.78
N THR A 97 -0.18 -8.84 -4.51
CA THR A 97 -0.84 -10.07 -4.06
C THR A 97 -2.04 -9.78 -3.17
N ASP A 98 -2.74 -10.83 -2.74
CA ASP A 98 -3.90 -10.77 -1.85
C ASP A 98 -5.08 -9.99 -2.44
N PHE A 99 -5.65 -10.57 -3.48
CA PHE A 99 -6.83 -10.04 -4.18
C PHE A 99 -8.16 -10.42 -3.50
N ALA A 100 -8.14 -10.86 -2.23
CA ALA A 100 -9.34 -11.34 -1.54
C ALA A 100 -10.42 -10.27 -1.38
N LEU A 101 -10.01 -9.00 -1.30
CA LEU A 101 -10.90 -7.84 -1.22
C LEU A 101 -11.05 -7.11 -2.55
N SER A 102 -10.41 -7.59 -3.62
CA SER A 102 -10.44 -6.93 -4.91
C SER A 102 -11.82 -7.02 -5.55
N GLN A 103 -12.20 -5.97 -6.27
CA GLN A 103 -13.51 -5.91 -6.93
C GLN A 103 -13.38 -5.28 -8.31
N SER A 104 -14.21 -5.77 -9.24
CA SER A 104 -14.32 -5.15 -10.56
C SER A 104 -14.98 -3.78 -10.43
N MET A 105 -14.42 -2.78 -11.11
CA MET A 105 -14.97 -1.42 -11.16
C MET A 105 -16.33 -1.36 -11.87
N THR A 106 -16.67 -2.35 -12.70
CA THR A 106 -17.93 -2.39 -13.47
C THR A 106 -19.03 -3.16 -12.76
N MET A 107 -18.71 -3.97 -11.76
CA MET A 107 -19.68 -4.76 -11.02
C MET A 107 -20.21 -3.97 -9.81
N ALA A 108 -21.52 -3.68 -9.82
CA ALA A 108 -22.19 -2.84 -8.83
C ALA A 108 -22.34 -3.45 -7.43
N ASN A 109 -21.76 -4.63 -7.17
CA ASN A 109 -21.81 -5.34 -5.89
C ASN A 109 -20.81 -4.74 -4.89
N SER A 110 -20.98 -3.46 -4.59
CA SER A 110 -20.17 -2.74 -3.62
C SER A 110 -20.54 -3.21 -2.23
N GLN A 111 -19.60 -3.85 -1.52
CA GLN A 111 -19.76 -4.09 -0.09
C GLN A 111 -19.82 -2.72 0.62
N PRO A 112 -20.96 -2.35 1.23
CA PRO A 112 -21.12 -1.04 1.88
C PRO A 112 -20.30 -0.95 3.18
N HIS A 113 -19.83 -2.09 3.71
CA HIS A 113 -18.99 -2.10 4.88
C HIS A 113 -17.53 -1.73 4.57
N PRO A 114 -16.87 -0.96 5.46
CA PRO A 114 -15.43 -0.73 5.38
C PRO A 114 -14.70 -2.06 5.48
N ALA A 115 -14.29 -2.59 4.34
CA ALA A 115 -13.35 -3.70 4.20
C ALA A 115 -11.98 -3.14 3.82
N GLY A 116 -10.94 -3.80 4.32
CA GLY A 116 -9.54 -3.40 4.17
C GLY A 116 -8.85 -3.21 5.52
N THR A 117 -7.54 -3.03 5.48
CA THR A 117 -6.73 -2.85 6.69
C THR A 117 -6.94 -1.44 7.26
N PRO A 118 -7.40 -1.27 8.52
CA PRO A 118 -7.77 0.02 9.10
C PRO A 118 -6.74 1.13 8.92
N ALA A 119 -5.45 0.81 9.06
CA ALA A 119 -4.37 1.77 9.00
C ALA A 119 -4.06 2.35 7.61
N TYR A 120 -4.63 1.77 6.55
CA TYR A 120 -4.49 2.25 5.17
C TYR A 120 -5.84 2.70 4.59
N LEU A 121 -6.92 2.53 5.34
CA LEU A 121 -8.27 2.73 4.87
C LEU A 121 -8.56 4.23 4.66
N ALA A 122 -9.14 4.56 3.50
CA ALA A 122 -9.41 5.94 3.11
C ALA A 122 -10.56 6.59 3.93
N PRO A 123 -10.59 7.93 4.08
CA PRO A 123 -11.59 8.63 4.90
C PRO A 123 -13.05 8.33 4.53
N GLU A 124 -13.36 8.26 3.24
CA GLU A 124 -14.69 7.93 2.72
C GLU A 124 -15.15 6.53 3.12
N ARG A 125 -14.23 5.59 3.24
CA ARG A 125 -14.53 4.20 3.64
C ARG A 125 -14.91 4.15 5.10
N TRP A 126 -14.24 4.94 5.95
CA TRP A 126 -14.65 5.13 7.35
C TRP A 126 -16.04 5.78 7.49
N GLN A 127 -16.52 6.47 6.45
CA GLN A 127 -17.85 7.06 6.38
C GLN A 127 -18.89 6.13 5.73
N GLY A 128 -18.53 4.88 5.42
CA GLY A 128 -19.42 3.90 4.79
C GLY A 128 -19.61 4.10 3.29
N GLN A 129 -18.78 4.92 2.63
CA GLN A 129 -18.82 5.10 1.19
C GLN A 129 -18.16 3.93 0.46
N LYS A 130 -18.49 3.78 -0.82
CA LYS A 130 -17.95 2.73 -1.69
C LYS A 130 -16.46 2.97 -1.96
N ALA A 131 -15.71 1.90 -2.17
CA ALA A 131 -14.32 2.02 -2.62
C ALA A 131 -14.25 2.49 -4.07
N THR A 132 -13.29 3.36 -4.33
CA THR A 132 -13.01 3.97 -5.64
C THR A 132 -11.52 3.87 -5.96
N ILE A 133 -11.12 4.28 -7.16
CA ILE A 133 -9.69 4.45 -7.52
C ILE A 133 -9.00 5.37 -6.50
N GLN A 134 -9.72 6.39 -6.02
CA GLN A 134 -9.23 7.34 -5.02
C GLN A 134 -8.93 6.62 -3.69
N SER A 135 -9.72 5.61 -3.30
CA SER A 135 -9.47 4.82 -2.10
C SER A 135 -8.12 4.08 -2.15
N ASP A 136 -7.82 3.43 -3.27
CA ASP A 136 -6.51 2.77 -3.48
C ASP A 136 -5.36 3.79 -3.55
N ILE A 137 -5.59 4.97 -4.15
CA ILE A 137 -4.62 6.09 -4.17
C ILE A 137 -4.29 6.57 -2.76
N TYR A 138 -5.30 6.68 -1.88
CA TYR A 138 -5.06 7.07 -0.50
C TYR A 138 -4.23 6.03 0.24
N ALA A 139 -4.58 4.75 0.11
CA ALA A 139 -3.84 3.64 0.70
C ALA A 139 -2.38 3.59 0.20
N PHE A 140 -2.17 3.82 -1.10
CA PHE A 140 -0.83 3.99 -1.68
C PHE A 140 -0.09 5.18 -1.06
N GLY A 141 -0.75 6.32 -0.85
CA GLY A 141 -0.15 7.49 -0.17
C GLY A 141 0.33 7.18 1.25
N ILE A 142 -0.41 6.36 2.00
CA ILE A 142 -0.01 5.90 3.34
C ILE A 142 1.25 5.03 3.23
N MET A 143 1.23 4.05 2.31
CA MET A 143 2.36 3.16 2.05
C MET A 143 3.61 3.94 1.61
N MET A 144 3.46 4.95 0.76
CA MET A 144 4.55 5.82 0.32
C MET A 144 5.21 6.53 1.51
N VAL A 145 4.42 7.13 2.40
CA VAL A 145 4.97 7.77 3.61
C VAL A 145 5.66 6.77 4.52
N GLU A 146 5.14 5.55 4.63
CA GLU A 146 5.75 4.48 5.41
C GLU A 146 7.09 4.01 4.84
N ILE A 147 7.19 3.86 3.51
CA ILE A 147 8.46 3.54 2.84
C ILE A 147 9.49 4.64 3.11
N LEU A 148 9.09 5.91 3.01
CA LEU A 148 10.00 7.03 3.22
C LEU A 148 10.47 7.13 4.69
N LYS A 149 9.53 7.03 5.64
CA LYS A 149 9.78 7.34 7.07
C LYS A 149 9.98 6.13 7.97
N GLY A 150 9.76 4.91 7.47
CA GLY A 150 9.82 3.66 8.23
C GLY A 150 8.63 3.47 9.17
N LYS A 151 7.64 4.37 9.12
CA LYS A 151 6.42 4.32 9.92
C LYS A 151 5.27 5.00 9.21
N ARG A 152 4.07 4.45 9.42
CA ARG A 152 2.81 5.04 8.96
C ARG A 152 2.62 6.44 9.54
N PRO A 153 1.95 7.36 8.80
CA PRO A 153 1.65 8.70 9.28
C PRO A 153 0.64 8.74 10.42
N PHE A 154 -0.20 7.70 10.53
CA PHE A 154 -1.27 7.59 11.51
C PHE A 154 -1.11 6.33 12.34
N GLN A 155 -1.37 6.43 13.64
CA GLN A 155 -1.24 5.32 14.59
C GLN A 155 -2.36 5.38 15.62
N VAL A 156 -2.81 4.21 16.06
CA VAL A 156 -3.79 4.05 17.13
C VAL A 156 -3.18 3.16 18.19
N SER A 157 -3.31 3.56 19.45
CA SER A 157 -2.85 2.77 20.59
C SER A 157 -3.60 1.45 20.67
N ASP A 158 -2.88 0.37 20.98
CA ASP A 158 -3.48 -0.95 21.16
C ASP A 158 -4.45 -1.04 22.33
N ASN A 159 -4.32 -0.14 23.31
CA ASN A 159 -5.17 -0.04 24.49
C ASN A 159 -6.46 0.78 24.26
N SER A 160 -6.73 1.20 23.02
CA SER A 160 -7.96 1.92 22.71
C SER A 160 -9.17 0.99 22.77
N ASN A 161 -10.13 1.31 23.63
CA ASN A 161 -11.40 0.56 23.75
C ASN A 161 -12.27 0.68 22.48
N GLU A 162 -12.10 1.74 21.69
CA GLU A 162 -12.85 2.01 20.44
C GLU A 162 -11.91 2.13 19.22
N LYS A 163 -11.13 1.07 18.92
CA LYS A 163 -10.10 1.09 17.85
C LYS A 163 -10.61 1.62 16.51
N SER A 164 -11.79 1.19 16.06
CA SER A 164 -12.37 1.64 14.77
C SER A 164 -12.61 3.15 14.74
N LYS A 165 -13.15 3.72 15.83
CA LYS A 165 -13.38 5.16 15.95
C LYS A 165 -12.07 5.93 16.04
N ALA A 166 -11.09 5.40 16.78
CA ALA A 166 -9.75 6.00 16.84
C ALA A 166 -9.09 6.07 15.46
N TRP A 167 -9.18 4.99 14.65
CA TRP A 167 -8.69 5.01 13.27
C TRP A 167 -9.46 6.00 12.40
N ALA A 168 -10.80 6.03 12.50
CA ALA A 168 -11.60 7.01 11.76
C ALA A 168 -11.19 8.46 12.09
N ILE A 169 -10.95 8.79 13.36
CA ILE A 169 -10.45 10.11 13.78
C ILE A 169 -9.08 10.39 13.14
N GLN A 170 -8.15 9.44 13.21
CA GLN A 170 -6.83 9.59 12.61
C GLN A 170 -6.92 9.88 11.11
N HIS A 171 -7.67 9.08 10.37
CA HIS A 171 -7.75 9.19 8.91
C HIS A 171 -8.57 10.40 8.45
N CYS A 172 -9.65 10.76 9.15
CA CYS A 172 -10.54 11.84 8.72
C CYS A 172 -10.10 13.22 9.19
N GLN A 173 -9.42 13.33 10.34
CA GLN A 173 -9.20 14.62 11.00
C GLN A 173 -7.73 15.03 11.11
N GLN A 174 -6.79 14.07 11.17
CA GLN A 174 -5.38 14.42 11.30
C GLN A 174 -4.83 15.01 9.99
N PRO A 175 -3.95 16.02 10.08
CA PRO A 175 -3.37 16.66 8.91
C PRO A 175 -2.52 15.68 8.09
N ILE A 176 -2.32 16.00 6.82
CA ILE A 176 -1.37 15.30 5.97
C ILE A 176 0.03 15.48 6.58
N PRO A 177 0.84 14.40 6.68
CA PRO A 177 2.19 14.49 7.23
C PRO A 177 3.08 15.41 6.39
N LYS A 178 3.82 16.30 7.08
CA LYS A 178 4.95 16.99 6.46
C LYS A 178 6.16 16.06 6.40
N LEU A 179 6.78 15.97 5.24
CA LEU A 179 8.03 15.25 5.01
C LEU A 179 9.22 16.12 5.44
N SER A 180 10.32 15.45 5.79
CA SER A 180 11.61 16.12 6.04
C SER A 180 12.16 16.71 4.74
N SER A 181 13.13 17.62 4.85
CA SER A 181 13.81 18.21 3.68
C SER A 181 14.36 17.15 2.72
N GLU A 182 14.89 16.05 3.25
CA GLU A 182 15.37 14.88 2.49
C GLU A 182 14.31 14.33 1.52
N TYR A 183 13.04 14.30 1.92
CA TYR A 183 11.93 13.75 1.13
C TYR A 183 10.97 14.84 0.64
N GLY A 184 11.34 16.12 0.72
CA GLY A 184 10.46 17.24 0.39
C GLY A 184 9.97 17.23 -1.07
N HIS A 185 10.77 16.67 -1.98
CA HIS A 185 10.41 16.52 -3.39
C HIS A 185 9.20 15.60 -3.62
N TYR A 186 8.89 14.71 -2.67
CA TYR A 186 7.68 13.88 -2.71
C TYR A 186 6.42 14.57 -2.13
N GLN A 187 6.57 15.72 -1.47
CA GLN A 187 5.48 16.32 -0.68
C GLN A 187 4.23 16.59 -1.52
N CYS A 188 4.39 17.11 -2.74
CA CYS A 188 3.26 17.38 -3.63
C CYS A 188 2.46 16.11 -3.96
N ILE A 189 3.16 14.98 -4.14
CA ILE A 189 2.53 13.69 -4.41
C ILE A 189 1.80 13.19 -3.17
N VAL A 190 2.42 13.28 -1.99
CA VAL A 190 1.80 12.90 -0.71
C VAL A 190 0.58 13.77 -0.40
N ASP A 191 0.64 15.08 -0.65
CA ASP A 191 -0.47 16.02 -0.43
C ASP A 191 -1.69 15.68 -1.27
N LYS A 192 -1.48 15.39 -2.56
CA LYS A 192 -2.55 14.96 -3.46
C LYS A 192 -3.05 13.56 -3.08
N ALA A 193 -2.19 12.58 -2.84
CA ALA A 193 -2.60 11.20 -2.55
C ALA A 193 -3.37 11.09 -1.22
N LEU A 194 -2.95 11.83 -0.18
CA LEU A 194 -3.57 11.81 1.16
C LEU A 194 -4.63 12.90 1.38
N ALA A 195 -5.06 13.58 0.32
CA ALA A 195 -6.13 14.55 0.40
C ALA A 195 -7.40 13.90 0.98
N LYS A 196 -7.96 14.51 2.03
CA LYS A 196 -9.12 13.94 2.75
C LYS A 196 -10.38 13.86 1.88
N ARG A 197 -10.55 14.85 1.00
CA ARG A 197 -11.59 14.90 -0.02
C ARG A 197 -11.11 14.14 -1.26
N GLU A 198 -11.88 13.16 -1.71
CA GLU A 198 -11.54 12.31 -2.86
C GLU A 198 -11.25 13.11 -4.13
N GLU A 199 -12.03 14.15 -4.39
CA GLU A 199 -11.92 15.01 -5.57
C GLU A 199 -10.63 15.85 -5.60
N ARG A 200 -9.90 15.93 -4.48
CA ARG A 200 -8.58 16.57 -4.40
C ARG A 200 -7.43 15.59 -4.59
N ARG A 201 -7.72 14.28 -4.70
CA ARG A 201 -6.72 13.26 -5.04
C ARG A 201 -6.52 13.18 -6.54
N TYR A 202 -5.49 12.43 -6.93
CA TYR A 202 -5.31 12.05 -8.32
C TYR A 202 -6.55 11.31 -8.84
N ARG A 203 -6.90 11.57 -10.10
CA ARG A 203 -8.02 10.91 -10.77
C ARG A 203 -7.70 9.45 -11.11
N GLU A 204 -6.44 9.17 -11.42
CA GLU A 204 -5.93 7.88 -11.86
C GLU A 204 -4.51 7.67 -11.32
N MET A 205 -4.13 6.40 -11.13
CA MET A 205 -2.83 6.02 -10.59
C MET A 205 -1.68 6.39 -11.54
N ASP A 206 -1.92 6.39 -12.86
CA ASP A 206 -0.94 6.78 -13.88
C ASP A 206 -0.40 8.20 -13.71
N LYS A 207 -1.21 9.14 -13.21
CA LYS A 207 -0.73 10.51 -12.93
C LYS A 207 0.31 10.54 -11.82
N ILE A 208 0.22 9.64 -10.85
CA ILE A 208 1.22 9.50 -9.79
C ILE A 208 2.52 8.96 -10.37
N LEU A 209 2.44 7.95 -11.24
CA LEU A 209 3.61 7.39 -11.92
C LEU A 209 4.32 8.44 -12.78
N ILE A 210 3.57 9.32 -13.46
CA ILE A 210 4.14 10.45 -14.22
C ILE A 210 4.84 11.43 -13.27
N ASP A 211 4.17 11.89 -12.21
CA ASP A 211 4.75 12.84 -11.26
C ASP A 211 6.02 12.26 -10.60
N LEU A 212 6.08 10.96 -10.30
CA LEU A 212 7.27 10.30 -9.77
C LEU A 212 8.44 10.24 -10.77
N LYS A 213 8.17 9.93 -12.05
CA LYS A 213 9.20 9.94 -13.11
C LYS A 213 9.79 11.32 -13.34
N LEU A 214 9.00 12.37 -13.14
CA LEU A 214 9.51 13.75 -13.26
C LEU A 214 10.53 14.07 -12.16
N LEU A 215 10.44 13.44 -10.99
CA LEU A 215 11.42 13.60 -9.90
C LEU A 215 12.78 12.95 -10.20
N GLU A 216 12.83 11.93 -11.05
CA GLU A 216 14.11 11.30 -11.47
C GLU A 216 14.89 12.20 -12.45
N ASN A 217 14.21 13.14 -13.12
CA ASN A 217 14.77 14.00 -14.16
C ASN A 217 15.07 15.44 -13.70
N SER A 218 14.89 15.73 -12.41
CA SER A 218 15.02 17.05 -11.79
C SER A 218 16.17 17.12 -10.81
#